data_AF-A0A2U1S1Q1-F1
#
_entry.id   AF-A0A2U1S1Q1-F1
#
_cell.length_a   1.000
_cell.length_b   1.000
_cell.length_c   1.000
_cell.angle_alpha   90.00
_cell.angle_beta   90.00
_cell.angle_gamma   90.00
#
_symmetry.space_group_name_H-M   'P 1'
#
loop_
_entity.id
_entity.type
_entity.pdbx_description
1 polymer ?
#
loop_
_entity_poly.entity_id
_entity_poly.type
_entity_poly.pdbx_seq_one_letter_code
_entity_poly.pdbx_strand_id
1 'polypeptide(L)'
;MAEHELRDNPLDLDIGQYVGDFNERIIGAYAAGTGEQSLPADVGVARSLIPPGTGALRDFSYIAPEIPQFDRNRCVGCMSCVTECPDTAILGKAIP
;
A
#
# COMPACT_ATOMS: atom_id res chain seq x y z
N MET A 1 -24.24 14.78 -25.77
CA MET A 1 -23.77 13.89 -26.87
C MET A 1 -22.67 14.68 -27.55
N ALA A 2 -21.42 14.21 -27.53
CA ALA A 2 -20.21 14.99 -27.19
C ALA A 2 -20.24 15.23 -25.67
N GLU A 3 -19.31 14.74 -24.84
CA GLU A 3 -17.87 15.06 -24.84
C GLU A 3 -17.00 13.89 -24.31
N HIS A 4 -17.54 12.67 -24.18
CA HIS A 4 -16.89 11.51 -23.53
C HIS A 4 -16.30 10.51 -24.54
N GLU A 5 -15.60 10.97 -25.58
CA GLU A 5 -15.02 10.06 -26.60
C GLU A 5 -13.55 10.38 -26.92
N LEU A 6 -12.83 11.05 -26.01
CA LEU A 6 -11.45 11.48 -26.24
C LEU A 6 -10.46 11.14 -25.09
N ARG A 7 -10.66 10.01 -24.40
CA ARG A 7 -9.66 9.47 -23.46
C ARG A 7 -9.31 7.99 -23.63
N ASP A 8 -9.87 7.30 -24.63
CA ASP A 8 -9.69 5.85 -24.79
C ASP A 8 -8.50 5.50 -25.70
N ASN A 9 -7.32 6.08 -25.45
CA ASN A 9 -6.11 5.36 -25.82
C ASN A 9 -5.79 4.41 -24.65
N PRO A 10 -5.88 3.08 -24.83
CA PRO A 10 -5.49 2.14 -23.79
C PRO A 10 -4.04 2.31 -23.32
N LEU A 11 -3.21 3.07 -24.02
CA LEU A 11 -1.83 3.37 -23.64
C LEU A 11 -1.67 4.65 -22.79
N ASP A 12 -2.70 5.47 -22.63
CA ASP A 12 -2.62 6.74 -21.90
C ASP A 12 -3.12 6.55 -20.46
N LEU A 13 -2.20 6.16 -19.58
CA LEU A 13 -2.48 5.93 -18.15
C LEU A 13 -2.07 7.17 -17.35
N ASP A 14 -3.06 7.86 -16.78
CA ASP A 14 -2.77 8.83 -15.70
C ASP A 14 -2.32 8.06 -14.46
N ILE A 15 -1.01 8.07 -14.21
CA ILE A 15 -0.39 7.34 -13.10
C ILE A 15 -0.93 7.83 -11.76
N GLY A 16 -1.10 9.15 -11.58
CA GLY A 16 -1.54 9.71 -10.30
C GLY A 16 -2.98 9.32 -9.99
N GLN A 17 -3.86 9.44 -10.98
CA GLN A 17 -5.26 9.00 -10.87
C GLN A 17 -5.35 7.50 -10.62
N TYR A 18 -4.59 6.69 -11.36
CA TYR A 18 -4.61 5.23 -11.22
C TYR A 18 -4.11 4.77 -9.85
N VAL A 19 -3.02 5.36 -9.34
CA VAL A 19 -2.50 5.05 -8.00
C VAL A 19 -3.54 5.39 -6.93
N GLY A 20 -4.20 6.54 -7.05
CA GLY A 20 -5.25 6.97 -6.12
C GLY A 20 -6.43 5.99 -6.11
N ASP A 21 -6.98 5.68 -7.28
CA ASP A 21 -8.08 4.72 -7.44
C ASP A 21 -7.69 3.32 -6.93
N PHE A 22 -6.51 2.81 -7.27
CA PHE A 22 -6.03 1.52 -6.79
C PHE A 22 -5.96 1.47 -5.26
N ASN A 23 -5.39 2.51 -4.64
CA ASN A 23 -5.23 2.58 -3.19
C ASN A 23 -6.57 2.66 -2.44
N GLU A 24 -7.56 3.36 -2.98
CA GLU A 24 -8.85 3.51 -2.33
C GLU A 24 -9.78 2.32 -2.62
N ARG A 25 -10.01 2.03 -3.91
CA ARG A 25 -11.01 1.05 -4.34
C ARG A 25 -10.51 -0.38 -4.17
N ILE A 26 -9.31 -0.70 -4.67
CA ILE A 26 -8.80 -2.08 -4.69
C ILE A 26 -8.35 -2.49 -3.30
N ILE A 27 -7.43 -1.74 -2.68
CA ILE A 27 -6.92 -2.08 -1.34
C ILE A 27 -8.04 -2.00 -0.30
N GLY A 28 -8.92 -0.99 -0.38
CA GLY A 28 -10.06 -0.86 0.52
C GLY A 28 -11.01 -2.07 0.47
N ALA A 29 -11.34 -2.56 -0.72
CA ALA A 29 -12.20 -3.74 -0.86
C ALA A 29 -11.57 -5.02 -0.31
N TYR A 30 -10.26 -5.22 -0.51
CA TYR A 30 -9.54 -6.36 0.11
C TYR A 30 -9.46 -6.24 1.63
N ALA A 31 -9.21 -5.04 2.16
CA ALA A 31 -9.19 -4.79 3.59
C ALA A 31 -10.57 -5.04 4.25
N ALA A 32 -11.65 -4.71 3.53
CA ALA A 32 -13.03 -4.97 3.96
C ALA A 32 -13.49 -6.44 3.75
N GLY A 33 -12.69 -7.26 3.06
CA GLY A 33 -13.07 -8.64 2.73
C GLY A 33 -14.22 -8.74 1.72
N THR A 34 -14.38 -7.74 0.84
CA THR A 34 -15.44 -7.69 -0.18
C THR A 34 -14.90 -7.71 -1.61
N GLY A 35 -13.58 -7.85 -1.78
CA GLY A 35 -12.90 -7.72 -3.06
C GLY A 35 -13.48 -8.62 -4.16
N GLU A 36 -13.77 -9.87 -3.84
CA GLU A 36 -14.30 -10.87 -4.77
C GLU A 36 -15.74 -10.61 -5.20
N GLN A 37 -16.52 -9.88 -4.40
CA GLN A 37 -17.92 -9.57 -4.67
C GLN A 37 -18.09 -8.20 -5.32
N SER A 38 -17.22 -7.24 -4.98
CA SER A 38 -17.39 -5.82 -5.31
C SER A 38 -16.48 -5.30 -6.41
N LEU A 39 -15.33 -5.95 -6.67
CA LEU A 39 -14.39 -5.46 -7.68
C LEU A 39 -14.76 -5.97 -9.09
N PRO A 40 -14.86 -5.07 -10.09
CA PRO A 40 -15.18 -5.46 -11.46
C PRO A 40 -13.95 -6.05 -12.17
N ALA A 41 -14.19 -6.82 -13.23
CA ALA A 41 -13.17 -7.15 -14.21
C ALA A 41 -12.89 -5.93 -15.11
N ASP A 42 -11.97 -5.07 -14.69
CA ASP A 42 -11.60 -3.83 -15.37
C ASP A 42 -10.25 -3.93 -16.11
N VAL A 43 -9.86 -2.85 -16.80
CA VAL A 43 -8.59 -2.77 -17.54
C VAL A 43 -7.36 -2.86 -16.64
N GLY A 44 -7.47 -2.50 -15.36
CA GLY A 44 -6.39 -2.61 -14.38
C GLY A 44 -6.14 -4.07 -14.02
N VAL A 45 -7.21 -4.80 -13.70
CA VAL A 45 -7.19 -6.25 -13.44
C VAL A 45 -6.71 -7.01 -14.68
N ALA A 46 -7.19 -6.65 -15.87
CA ALA A 46 -6.80 -7.30 -17.12
C ALA A 46 -5.29 -7.21 -17.44
N ARG A 47 -4.59 -6.21 -16.87
CA ARG A 47 -3.15 -5.99 -17.08
C ARG A 47 -2.29 -6.42 -15.88
N SER A 48 -2.91 -6.79 -14.77
CA SER A 48 -2.22 -7.08 -13.51
C SER A 48 -1.29 -5.93 -13.08
N LEU A 49 -1.70 -4.68 -13.32
CA LEU A 49 -0.93 -3.51 -12.88
C LEU A 49 -1.11 -3.31 -11.37
N ILE A 50 0.01 -3.25 -10.65
CA ILE A 50 0.02 -3.00 -9.20
C ILE A 50 0.98 -1.83 -8.96
N PRO A 51 0.50 -0.71 -8.40
CA PRO A 51 1.36 0.40 -8.04
C PRO A 51 2.44 0.01 -7.01
N PRO A 52 3.62 0.64 -7.04
CA PRO A 52 4.60 0.50 -5.97
C PRO A 52 4.08 1.13 -4.67
N GLY A 53 4.59 0.67 -3.52
CA GLY A 53 4.30 1.28 -2.22
C GLY A 53 2.94 0.94 -1.60
N THR A 54 2.13 0.10 -2.25
CA THR A 54 0.82 -0.36 -1.75
C THR A 54 0.88 -1.07 -0.39
N GLY A 55 2.05 -1.61 -0.01
CA GLY A 55 2.31 -2.19 1.31
C GLY A 55 2.11 -1.19 2.46
N ALA A 56 2.26 0.11 2.24
CA ALA A 56 2.05 1.14 3.26
C ALA A 56 0.59 1.25 3.73
N LEU A 57 -0.36 0.74 2.95
CA LEU A 57 -1.80 0.76 3.25
C LEU A 57 -2.30 -0.56 3.88
N ARG A 58 -1.37 -1.47 4.19
CA ARG A 58 -1.68 -2.79 4.73
C ARG A 58 -1.10 -2.89 6.14
N ASP A 59 -1.93 -3.31 7.08
CA ASP A 59 -1.50 -3.57 8.45
C ASP A 59 -1.50 -5.09 8.68
N PHE A 60 -0.34 -5.65 9.02
CA PHE A 60 -0.18 -7.07 9.39
C PHE A 60 0.03 -7.27 10.89
N SER A 61 -0.14 -6.23 11.71
CA SER A 61 0.03 -6.34 13.17
C SER A 61 -0.90 -7.40 13.78
N TYR A 62 -2.08 -7.62 13.19
CA TYR A 62 -3.06 -8.60 13.65
C TYR A 62 -2.63 -10.07 13.49
N ILE A 63 -1.61 -10.37 12.68
CA ILE A 63 -1.04 -11.73 12.55
C ILE A 63 0.27 -11.91 13.34
N ALA A 64 0.83 -10.84 13.88
CA ALA A 64 2.07 -10.92 14.64
C ALA A 64 1.81 -11.58 16.01
N PRO A 65 2.54 -12.66 16.37
CA PRO A 65 2.38 -13.29 17.69
C PRO A 65 2.73 -12.34 18.83
N GLU A 66 3.72 -11.49 18.61
CA GLU A 66 4.16 -10.45 19.53
C GLU A 66 4.63 -9.21 18.76
N ILE A 67 4.48 -8.03 19.38
CA ILE A 67 4.98 -6.75 18.86
C ILE A 67 6.07 -6.25 19.82
N PRO A 68 7.28 -5.92 19.33
CA PRO A 68 8.36 -5.44 20.18
C PRO A 68 8.01 -4.10 20.83
N GLN A 69 8.35 -3.95 22.12
CA GLN A 69 8.19 -2.69 22.85
C GLN A 69 9.51 -1.91 22.87
N PHE A 70 9.45 -0.62 22.55
CA PHE A 70 10.61 0.26 22.58
C PHE A 70 10.89 0.78 23.99
N ASP A 71 12.03 0.40 24.57
CA ASP A 71 12.53 0.94 25.84
C ASP A 71 13.64 1.99 25.59
N ARG A 72 13.30 3.25 25.82
CA ARG A 72 14.22 4.39 25.65
C ARG A 72 15.41 4.34 26.61
N ASN A 73 15.25 3.82 27.83
CA ASN A 73 16.32 3.80 28.83
C ASN A 73 17.39 2.76 28.52
N ARG A 74 17.08 1.79 27.65
CA ARG A 74 18.00 0.72 27.22
C ARG A 74 18.49 0.88 25.78
N CYS A 75 17.93 1.82 25.03
CA CYS A 75 18.33 2.07 23.66
C CYS A 75 19.72 2.75 23.60
N VAL A 76 20.67 2.11 22.93
CA VAL A 76 22.04 2.65 22.73
C VAL A 76 22.24 3.32 21.37
N GLY A 77 21.17 3.49 20.58
CA GLY A 77 21.24 4.15 19.27
C GLY A 77 21.95 3.36 18.16
N CYS A 78 22.11 2.04 18.30
CA CYS A 78 22.84 1.21 17.33
C CYS A 78 22.11 0.98 16.00
N MET A 79 20.81 1.29 15.91
CA MET A 79 19.95 1.04 14.74
C MET A 79 19.80 -0.44 14.32
N SER A 80 20.32 -1.41 15.08
CA SER A 80 20.21 -2.83 14.73
C SER A 80 18.76 -3.29 14.59
N CYS A 81 17.85 -2.85 15.47
CA CYS A 81 16.43 -3.21 15.34
C CYS A 81 15.77 -2.67 14.05
N VAL A 82 16.28 -1.57 13.49
CA VAL A 82 15.81 -1.01 12.22
C VAL A 82 16.35 -1.85 11.05
N THR A 83 17.65 -2.14 11.07
CA THR A 83 18.33 -2.91 10.00
C THR A 83 17.87 -4.37 9.93
N GLU A 84 17.65 -5.01 11.08
CA GLU A 84 17.27 -6.43 11.14
C GLU A 84 15.77 -6.65 10.90
N CYS A 85 14.95 -5.60 10.85
CA CYS A 85 13.52 -5.75 10.61
C CYS A 85 13.27 -6.16 9.15
N PRO A 86 12.73 -7.38 8.88
CA PRO A 86 12.54 -7.85 7.51
C PRO A 86 11.41 -7.11 6.76
N ASP A 87 10.49 -6.50 7.50
CA ASP A 87 9.28 -5.88 6.98
C ASP A 87 9.33 -4.33 7.00
N THR A 88 10.44 -3.74 7.45
CA THR A 88 10.56 -2.27 7.63
C THR A 88 9.52 -1.70 8.62
N ALA A 89 9.03 -2.52 9.56
CA ALA A 89 8.04 -2.12 10.57
C ALA A 89 8.63 -1.22 11.69
N ILE A 90 9.96 -1.22 11.86
CA ILE A 90 10.67 -0.39 12.85
C ILE A 90 11.50 0.66 12.11
N LEU A 91 11.24 1.94 12.38
CA LEU A 91 11.89 3.06 11.70
C LEU A 91 12.67 3.93 12.69
N GLY A 92 13.90 4.28 12.32
CA GLY A 92 14.67 5.31 13.00
C GLY A 92 14.19 6.71 12.59
N LYS A 93 14.04 7.62 13.56
CA LYS A 93 13.72 9.03 13.29
C LYS A 93 14.89 9.91 13.69
N ALA A 94 15.50 10.58 12.72
CA ALA A 94 16.45 11.65 13.00
C ALA A 94 15.71 12.90 13.50
N ILE A 95 16.14 13.44 14.63
CA ILE A 95 15.60 14.68 15.22
C ILE A 95 16.74 15.71 15.25
N PRO A 96 16.52 16.96 14.79
CA PRO A 96 17.50 18.03 14.89
C PRO A 96 17.78 18.46 16.33
#